data_AF-A0A7X5N4E1-F1
#
_entry.id   AF-A0A7X5N4E1-F1
#
_cell.length_a   1.000
_cell.length_b   1.000
_cell.length_c   1.000
_cell.angle_alpha   90.00
_cell.angle_beta   90.00
_cell.angle_gamma   90.00
#
_symmetry.space_group_name_H-M   'P 1'
#
loop_
_entity.id
_entity.type
_entity.pdbx_description
1 polymer ?
#
loop_
_entity_poly.entity_id
_entity_poly.type
_entity_poly.pdbx_seq_one_letter_code
_entity_poly.pdbx_strand_id
1 'polypeptide(L)'
;ASLHFERYADVKSTYKLSQLLSYIFQNTTDKLYGLARLAKWHEKLRLAGFKAFNTVARSIQNHYETILNYFDNRSTNTSAKSFDAKI
;
A
#
# COMPACT_ATOMS: atom_id res chain seq x y z
N ALA A 1 -21.47 -5.71 -11.96
CA ALA A 1 -20.69 -5.07 -13.03
C ALA A 1 -19.35 -5.80 -13.16
N SER A 2 -19.15 -6.57 -14.22
CA SER A 2 -17.92 -7.34 -14.43
C SER A 2 -16.91 -6.47 -15.18
N LEU A 3 -15.91 -5.96 -14.47
CA LEU A 3 -14.83 -5.18 -15.07
C LEU A 3 -13.99 -6.09 -15.99
N HIS A 4 -14.05 -5.82 -17.29
CA HIS A 4 -13.37 -6.56 -18.35
C HIS A 4 -11.87 -6.21 -18.35
N PHE A 5 -11.09 -6.86 -17.47
CA PHE A 5 -9.65 -6.60 -17.31
C PHE A 5 -8.74 -7.37 -18.29
N GLU A 6 -9.30 -8.10 -19.26
CA GLU A 6 -8.52 -9.00 -20.13
C GLU A 6 -7.52 -8.28 -21.04
N ARG A 7 -7.75 -7.01 -21.39
CA ARG A 7 -6.84 -6.21 -22.23
C ARG A 7 -5.88 -5.29 -21.46
N TYR A 8 -5.94 -5.31 -20.13
CA TYR A 8 -5.16 -4.42 -19.29
C TYR A 8 -4.48 -5.21 -18.16
N ALA A 9 -3.56 -6.10 -18.55
CA ALA A 9 -2.73 -6.85 -17.60
C ALA A 9 -2.06 -5.93 -16.56
N ASP A 10 -1.67 -4.73 -17.00
CA ASP A 10 -1.06 -3.69 -16.17
C ASP A 10 -2.03 -3.13 -15.14
N VAL A 11 -3.29 -2.86 -15.53
CA VAL A 11 -4.34 -2.33 -14.63
C VAL A 11 -4.76 -3.37 -13.60
N LYS A 12 -4.88 -4.64 -14.01
CA LYS A 12 -5.17 -5.75 -13.09
C LYS A 12 -4.04 -5.94 -12.07
N SER A 13 -2.79 -5.82 -12.52
CA SER A 13 -1.62 -5.96 -11.67
C SER A 13 -1.46 -4.79 -10.69
N THR A 14 -1.70 -3.57 -11.16
CA THR A 14 -1.71 -2.37 -10.29
C THR A 14 -2.86 -2.40 -9.30
N TYR A 15 -4.06 -2.83 -9.69
CA TYR A 15 -5.17 -3.02 -8.74
C TYR A 15 -4.83 -4.03 -7.64
N LYS A 16 -4.22 -5.17 -8.00
CA LYS A 16 -3.74 -6.16 -7.03
C LYS A 16 -2.69 -5.61 -6.09
N LEU A 17 -1.76 -4.79 -6.59
CA LEU A 17 -0.76 -4.12 -5.75
C LEU A 17 -1.40 -3.12 -4.78
N SER A 18 -2.41 -2.37 -5.22
CA SER A 18 -3.18 -1.49 -4.34
C SER A 18 -3.93 -2.26 -3.26
N GLN A 19 -4.59 -3.37 -3.62
CA GLN A 19 -5.25 -4.23 -2.63
C GLN A 19 -4.27 -4.84 -1.62
N LEU A 20 -3.09 -5.25 -2.07
CA LEU A 20 -2.03 -5.74 -1.20
C LEU A 20 -1.57 -4.66 -0.21
N LEU A 21 -1.45 -3.40 -0.68
CA LEU A 21 -1.11 -2.28 0.19
C LEU A 21 -2.18 -2.06 1.27
N SER A 22 -3.46 -2.01 0.88
CA SER A 22 -4.58 -1.89 1.82
C SER A 22 -4.61 -3.04 2.84
N TYR A 23 -4.38 -4.27 2.39
CA TYR A 23 -4.30 -5.43 3.26
C TYR A 23 -3.19 -5.29 4.31
N ILE A 24 -2.01 -4.78 3.93
CA ILE A 24 -0.89 -4.56 4.86
C ILE A 24 -1.30 -3.60 5.97
N PHE A 25 -1.91 -2.46 5.63
CA PHE A 25 -2.37 -1.48 6.62
C PHE A 25 -3.52 -2.02 7.49
N GLN A 26 -4.43 -2.81 6.93
CA GLN A 26 -5.58 -3.32 7.66
C GLN A 26 -5.28 -4.52 8.56
N ASN A 27 -4.33 -5.37 8.19
CA ASN A 27 -4.10 -6.67 8.85
C ASN A 27 -2.76 -6.77 9.57
N THR A 28 -1.98 -5.69 9.59
CA THR A 28 -0.71 -5.64 10.31
C THR A 28 -0.81 -4.67 11.47
N THR A 29 -0.58 -5.17 12.67
CA THR A 29 -0.56 -4.38 13.91
C THR A 29 0.84 -4.21 14.46
N ASP A 30 1.73 -5.15 14.18
CA ASP A 30 3.13 -5.08 14.57
C ASP A 30 3.96 -4.29 13.54
N LYS A 31 4.73 -3.32 14.05
CA LYS A 31 5.55 -2.41 13.26
C LYS A 31 6.60 -3.13 12.41
N LEU A 32 7.25 -4.14 12.97
CA LEU A 32 8.32 -4.88 12.31
C LEU A 32 7.76 -5.70 11.13
N TYR A 33 6.61 -6.34 11.33
CA TYR A 33 5.90 -7.02 10.26
C TYR A 33 5.35 -6.04 9.21
N GLY A 34 4.91 -4.84 9.61
CA GLY A 34 4.46 -3.79 8.70
C GLY A 34 5.58 -3.33 7.76
N LEU A 35 6.76 -3.07 8.33
CA LEU A 35 8.00 -2.75 7.62
C LEU A 35 8.36 -3.81 6.59
N ALA A 36 8.47 -5.07 7.01
CA ALA A 36 8.87 -6.17 6.14
C ALA A 36 7.89 -6.36 4.98
N ARG A 37 6.58 -6.21 5.24
CA ARG A 37 5.53 -6.33 4.22
C ARG A 37 5.55 -5.16 3.24
N LEU A 38 5.73 -3.92 3.72
CA LEU A 38 5.87 -2.73 2.87
C LEU A 38 7.12 -2.81 1.98
N ALA A 39 8.25 -3.27 2.51
CA ALA A 39 9.47 -3.48 1.72
C ALA A 39 9.25 -4.51 0.61
N LYS A 40 8.59 -5.64 0.92
CA LYS A 40 8.24 -6.66 -0.06
C LYS A 40 7.24 -6.16 -1.12
N TRP A 41 6.29 -5.33 -0.72
CA TRP A 41 5.34 -4.69 -1.64
C TRP A 41 6.07 -3.72 -2.58
N HIS A 42 6.96 -2.88 -2.04
CA HIS A 42 7.74 -1.92 -2.81
C HIS A 42 8.65 -2.61 -3.84
N GLU A 43 9.28 -3.74 -3.47
CA GLU A 43 10.09 -4.51 -4.42
C GLU A 43 9.23 -5.11 -5.55
N LYS A 44 8.05 -5.66 -5.24
CA LYS A 44 7.10 -6.14 -6.26
C LYS A 44 6.68 -5.02 -7.21
N LEU A 45 6.48 -3.82 -6.68
CA LEU A 45 6.10 -2.66 -7.44
C LEU A 45 7.24 -2.19 -8.38
N ARG A 46 8.47 -2.18 -7.88
CA ARG A 46 9.67 -1.86 -8.66
C ARG A 46 9.89 -2.85 -9.80
N LEU A 47 9.77 -4.15 -9.52
CA LEU A 47 9.89 -5.21 -10.52
C LEU A 47 8.79 -5.15 -11.59
N ALA A 48 7.61 -4.67 -11.22
CA ALA A 48 6.50 -4.50 -12.16
C ALA A 48 6.64 -3.27 -13.09
N GLY A 49 7.58 -2.36 -12.81
CA GLY A 49 7.94 -1.26 -13.72
C GLY A 49 6.87 -0.18 -13.92
N PHE A 50 5.84 -0.13 -13.08
CA PHE A 50 4.73 0.82 -13.26
C PHE A 50 5.13 2.25 -12.90
N LYS A 51 5.35 3.11 -13.91
CA LYS A 51 5.63 4.54 -13.73
C LYS A 51 4.60 5.26 -12.85
N ALA A 52 3.32 4.88 -12.94
CA ALA A 52 2.24 5.47 -12.16
C ALA A 52 2.43 5.34 -10.64
N PHE A 53 3.18 4.33 -10.19
CA PHE A 53 3.43 4.11 -8.77
C PHE A 53 4.79 4.62 -8.31
N ASN A 54 5.64 5.16 -9.19
CA ASN A 54 6.89 5.81 -8.76
C ASN A 54 6.62 6.99 -7.83
N THR A 55 5.52 7.72 -8.07
CA THR A 55 5.08 8.80 -7.18
C THR A 55 4.65 8.26 -5.82
N VAL A 56 3.87 7.17 -5.80
CA VAL A 56 3.42 6.53 -4.55
C VAL A 56 4.59 5.96 -3.76
N ALA A 57 5.51 5.27 -4.43
CA ALA A 57 6.75 4.74 -3.86
C ALA A 57 7.58 5.87 -3.23
N ARG A 58 7.76 6.98 -3.95
CA ARG A 58 8.47 8.16 -3.45
C ARG A 58 7.78 8.78 -2.24
N SER A 59 6.45 8.90 -2.25
CA SER A 59 5.70 9.37 -1.09
C SER A 59 5.85 8.45 0.12
N ILE A 60 5.85 7.13 -0.08
CA ILE A 60 6.06 6.16 1.00
C ILE A 60 7.48 6.26 1.57
N GLN A 61 8.49 6.46 0.72
CA GLN A 61 9.86 6.70 1.16
C GLN A 61 10.01 8.03 1.92
N ASN A 62 9.43 9.11 1.40
CA ASN A 62 9.54 10.44 2.00
C ASN A 62 8.81 10.56 3.34
N HIS A 63 7.78 9.74 3.57
CA HIS A 63 6.96 9.77 4.79
C HIS A 63 7.07 8.47 5.59
N TYR A 64 8.21 7.78 5.47
CA TYR A 64 8.39 6.45 6.04
C TYR A 64 8.18 6.41 7.56
N GLU A 65 8.68 7.39 8.29
CA GLU A 65 8.48 7.50 9.75
C GLU A 65 7.00 7.70 10.12
N THR A 66 6.27 8.54 9.37
CA THR A 66 4.84 8.77 9.60
C THR A 66 4.02 7.51 9.31
N ILE A 67 4.36 6.80 8.23
CA ILE A 67 3.76 5.52 7.88
C ILE A 67 4.07 4.47 8.94
N LEU A 68 5.27 4.48 9.50
CA LEU A 68 5.64 3.59 10.58
C LEU A 68 4.83 3.84 11.85
N ASN A 69 4.61 5.10 12.17
CA ASN A 69 3.81 5.52 13.32
C ASN A 69 2.32 5.13 13.18
N TYR A 70 1.85 4.79 11.98
CA TYR A 70 0.53 4.18 11.76
C TYR A 70 0.39 2.84 12.48
N PHE A 71 1.41 1.99 12.41
CA PHE A 71 1.35 0.65 12.98
C PHE A 71 1.40 0.68 14.52
N ASP A 72 2.20 1.59 15.09
CA ASP A 72 2.28 1.77 16.55
C ASP A 72 1.01 2.43 17.14
N ASN A 73 0.42 3.41 16.45
CA ASN A 73 -0.68 4.23 16.99
C ASN A 73 -2.02 3.98 16.29
N ARG A 74 -2.26 2.76 15.79
CA ARG A 74 -3.42 2.47 14.92
C ARG A 74 -4.78 2.86 15.54
N SER A 75 -4.92 2.74 16.87
CA SER A 75 -6.12 3.14 17.62
C SER A 75 -6.29 4.67 17.75
N THR A 76 -5.21 5.43 17.63
CA THR A 76 -5.15 6.89 17.89
C THR A 76 -4.90 7.72 16.63
N ASN A 77 -4.47 7.10 15.53
CA ASN A 77 -4.05 7.81 14.34
C ASN A 77 -5.25 8.19 13.46
N THR A 78 -5.60 9.47 13.42
CA THR A 78 -6.64 10.06 12.55
C THR A 78 -6.41 9.74 11.07
N SER A 79 -5.15 9.57 10.64
CA SER A 79 -4.82 9.13 9.27
C SER A 79 -5.25 7.69 9.00
N ALA A 80 -5.24 6.82 10.02
CA ALA A 80 -5.73 5.44 9.89
C ALA A 80 -7.25 5.39 9.70
N LYS A 81 -7.98 6.20 10.47
CA LYS A 81 -9.43 6.37 10.29
C LYS A 81 -9.77 6.98 8.93
N SER A 82 -9.00 7.96 8.45
CA SER A 82 -9.24 8.59 7.14
C SER A 82 -8.95 7.66 5.96
N PHE A 83 -7.93 6.79 6.10
CA PHE A 83 -7.59 5.79 5.10
C PHE A 83 -8.62 4.65 5.08
N ASP A 84 -9.02 4.11 6.23
CA ASP A 84 -10.06 3.07 6.33
C ASP A 84 -11.45 3.58 5.87
N ALA A 85 -11.77 4.86 6.07
CA ALA A 85 -13.05 5.45 5.63
C ALA A 85 -13.14 5.71 4.12
N LYS A 86 -12.04 5.61 3.38
CA LYS A 86 -11.97 5.87 1.93
C LYS A 86 -11.76 4.60 1.09
N ILE A 87 -11.67 3.43 1.72
CA ILE A 87 -11.65 2.12 1.04
C ILE A 87 -13.06 1.62 0.79
#